data_AF-A0A3A8SE82-F1
#
_entry.id   AF-A0A3A8SE82-F1
#
_cell.length_a   1.000
_cell.length_b   1.000
_cell.length_c   1.000
_cell.angle_alpha   90.00
_cell.angle_beta   90.00
_cell.angle_gamma   90.00
#
_symmetry.space_group_name_H-M   'P 1'
#
loop_
_entity.id
_entity.type
_entity.pdbx_description
1 polymer ?
#
loop_
_entity_poly.entity_id
_entity_poly.type
_entity_poly.pdbx_seq_one_letter_code
_entity_poly.pdbx_strand_id
1 'polypeptide(L)'
;AAHGVIIRDEAVSAAVRLSSRYISGRQLPDKAVDLLDTSAARVKIELSTRPEELVALDQEIAALERERDARKRDLAEGTGGEDEQDALNEALEKLRATQDARATLHARWETERTAVAALMEARKALREAKP
;
A
#
# COMPACT_ATOMS: atom_id res chain seq x y z
N ALA A 1 -10.80 -17.14 -13.31
CA ALA A 1 -11.07 -15.82 -12.73
C ALA A 1 -10.41 -14.76 -13.62
N ALA A 2 -11.19 -13.95 -14.31
CA ALA A 2 -10.71 -13.01 -15.36
C ALA A 2 -9.76 -11.93 -14.81
N HIS A 3 -9.80 -11.64 -13.51
CA HIS A 3 -9.03 -10.56 -12.90
C HIS A 3 -7.70 -10.99 -12.25
N GLY A 4 -7.32 -12.28 -12.30
CA GLY A 4 -6.05 -12.74 -11.70
C GLY A 4 -6.00 -12.62 -10.17
N VAL A 5 -7.15 -12.46 -9.51
CA VAL A 5 -7.30 -12.47 -8.05
C VAL A 5 -8.13 -13.66 -7.60
N ILE A 6 -7.97 -14.03 -6.33
CA ILE A 6 -8.66 -15.17 -5.74
C ILE A 6 -9.96 -14.67 -5.11
N ILE A 7 -11.07 -15.25 -5.55
CA ILE A 7 -12.38 -14.97 -4.98
C ILE A 7 -12.68 -16.08 -3.98
N ARG A 8 -12.94 -15.68 -2.73
CA ARG A 8 -13.34 -16.61 -1.67
C ARG A 8 -14.86 -16.84 -1.73
N ASP A 9 -15.31 -17.98 -1.21
CA ASP A 9 -16.75 -18.31 -1.20
C ASP A 9 -17.57 -17.30 -0.37
N GLU A 10 -16.97 -16.79 0.71
CA GLU A 10 -17.62 -15.74 1.52
C GLU A 10 -17.81 -14.44 0.72
N ALA A 11 -16.91 -14.14 -0.23
CA ALA A 11 -17.03 -12.98 -1.10
C ALA A 11 -18.20 -13.12 -2.09
N VAL A 12 -18.42 -14.33 -2.61
CA VAL A 12 -19.58 -14.63 -3.47
C VAL A 12 -20.88 -14.47 -2.68
N SER A 13 -20.96 -15.07 -1.49
CA SER A 13 -22.12 -14.94 -0.60
C SER A 13 -22.39 -13.49 -0.19
N ALA A 14 -21.34 -12.71 0.08
CA ALA A 14 -21.45 -11.30 0.38
C ALA A 14 -21.92 -10.48 -0.84
N ALA A 15 -21.38 -10.75 -2.03
CA ALA A 15 -21.79 -10.06 -3.26
C ALA A 15 -23.28 -10.27 -3.56
N VAL A 16 -23.80 -11.49 -3.40
CA VAL A 16 -25.23 -11.78 -3.56
C VAL A 16 -26.06 -11.02 -2.52
N ARG A 17 -25.69 -11.08 -1.23
CA ARG A 17 -26.44 -10.43 -0.15
C ARG A 17 -26.47 -8.91 -0.30
N LEU A 18 -25.31 -8.29 -0.57
CA LEU A 18 -25.17 -6.84 -0.65
C LEU A 18 -25.79 -6.28 -1.92
N SER A 19 -25.58 -6.91 -3.08
CA SER A 19 -26.20 -6.48 -4.33
C SER A 19 -27.73 -6.65 -4.27
N SER A 20 -28.22 -7.73 -3.64
CA SER A 20 -29.65 -7.93 -3.41
C SER A 20 -30.28 -6.77 -2.64
N ARG A 21 -29.63 -6.35 -1.55
CA ARG A 21 -30.13 -5.33 -0.64
C ARG A 21 -29.99 -3.88 -1.14
N TYR A 22 -28.90 -3.56 -1.83
CA TYR A 22 -28.53 -2.16 -2.08
C TYR A 22 -28.47 -1.77 -3.57
N ILE A 23 -28.45 -2.73 -4.50
CA ILE A 23 -28.47 -2.44 -5.94
C ILE A 23 -29.86 -2.73 -6.47
N SER A 24 -30.70 -1.69 -6.51
CA SER A 24 -32.03 -1.70 -7.12
C SER A 24 -31.96 -1.49 -8.63
N GLY A 25 -32.99 -1.92 -9.37
CA GLY A 25 -33.06 -1.73 -10.83
C GLY A 25 -32.27 -2.76 -11.65
N ARG A 26 -31.66 -3.75 -10.99
CA ARG A 26 -31.00 -4.91 -11.61
C ARG A 26 -31.41 -6.21 -10.91
N GLN A 27 -31.33 -7.32 -11.63
CA GLN A 27 -31.68 -8.65 -11.12
C GLN A 27 -30.46 -9.49 -10.79
N LEU A 28 -30.62 -10.47 -9.89
CA LEU A 28 -29.62 -11.53 -9.72
C LEU A 28 -29.69 -12.48 -10.93
N PRO A 29 -28.57 -13.10 -11.35
CA PRO A 29 -27.22 -13.00 -10.76
C PRO A 29 -26.39 -11.79 -11.23
N ASP A 30 -26.82 -11.07 -12.27
CA ASP A 30 -26.07 -10.00 -12.96
C ASP A 30 -25.43 -8.99 -11.98
N LYS A 31 -26.25 -8.39 -11.11
CA LYS A 31 -25.74 -7.38 -10.15
C LYS A 31 -24.73 -7.90 -9.13
N ALA A 32 -24.75 -9.20 -8.82
CA ALA A 32 -23.78 -9.80 -7.92
C ALA A 32 -22.47 -10.07 -8.64
N VAL A 33 -22.53 -10.49 -9.90
CA VAL A 33 -21.36 -10.68 -10.76
C VAL A 33 -20.65 -9.34 -10.99
N ASP A 34 -21.37 -8.29 -11.36
CA ASP A 34 -20.81 -6.95 -11.57
C ASP A 34 -20.10 -6.38 -10.33
N LEU A 35 -20.74 -6.52 -9.16
CA LEU A 35 -20.15 -6.09 -7.88
C LEU A 35 -18.86 -6.86 -7.58
N LEU A 36 -18.87 -8.17 -7.86
CA LEU A 36 -17.73 -9.04 -7.63
C LEU A 36 -16.57 -8.73 -8.59
N ASP A 37 -16.86 -8.50 -9.87
CA ASP A 37 -15.86 -8.15 -10.89
C ASP A 37 -15.24 -6.77 -10.60
N THR A 38 -16.05 -5.78 -10.23
CA THR A 38 -15.55 -4.45 -9.82
C THR A 38 -14.63 -4.56 -8.60
N SER A 39 -15.03 -5.35 -7.60
CA SER A 39 -14.24 -5.57 -6.39
C SER A 39 -12.94 -6.33 -6.70
N ALA A 40 -13.00 -7.33 -7.58
CA ALA A 40 -11.85 -8.10 -8.03
C ALA A 40 -10.85 -7.24 -8.81
N ALA A 41 -11.33 -6.36 -9.69
CA ALA A 41 -10.50 -5.40 -10.41
C ALA A 41 -9.79 -4.43 -9.45
N ARG A 42 -10.51 -3.93 -8.43
CA ARG A 42 -9.91 -3.07 -7.40
C ARG A 42 -8.79 -3.77 -6.63
N VAL A 43 -9.03 -4.99 -6.15
CA VAL A 43 -8.00 -5.78 -5.44
C VAL A 43 -6.78 -6.02 -6.33
N LYS A 44 -6.99 -6.28 -7.63
CA LYS A 44 -5.88 -6.45 -8.58
C LYS A 44 -5.00 -5.20 -8.65
N ILE A 45 -5.60 -4.02 -8.72
CA ILE A 45 -4.88 -2.74 -8.74
C ILE A 45 -4.09 -2.60 -7.44
N GLU A 46 -4.74 -2.80 -6.29
CA GLU A 46 -4.11 -2.69 -4.97
C GLU A 46 -2.90 -3.63 -4.82
N LEU A 47 -2.97 -4.88 -5.32
CA LEU A 47 -1.84 -5.82 -5.31
C LEU A 47 -0.62 -5.36 -6.11
N SER A 48 -0.81 -4.53 -7.14
CA SER A 48 0.27 -3.97 -7.95
C SER A 48 0.72 -2.57 -7.51
N THR A 49 0.04 -1.98 -6.54
CA THR A 49 0.27 -0.60 -6.12
C THR A 49 1.19 -0.56 -4.90
N ARG A 50 2.02 0.50 -4.81
CA ARG A 50 2.83 0.76 -3.61
C ARG A 50 1.88 1.11 -2.44
N PRO A 51 2.09 0.53 -1.23
CA PRO A 51 1.32 0.87 -0.04
C PRO A 51 1.31 2.38 0.25
N GLU A 52 0.13 2.92 0.60
CA GLU A 52 -0.02 4.34 0.96
C GLU A 52 0.88 4.74 2.14
N GLU A 53 1.06 3.84 3.11
CA GLU A 53 1.97 4.02 4.24
C GLU A 53 3.42 4.27 3.81
N LEU A 54 3.90 3.57 2.77
CA LEU A 54 5.24 3.82 2.21
C LEU A 54 5.33 5.19 1.54
N VAL A 55 4.27 5.59 0.83
CA VAL A 55 4.21 6.92 0.20
C VAL A 55 4.21 8.03 1.27
N ALA A 56 3.47 7.85 2.36
CA ALA A 56 3.45 8.79 3.47
C ALA A 56 4.83 8.92 4.14
N LEU A 57 5.52 7.79 4.37
CA LEU A 57 6.89 7.81 4.90
C LEU A 57 7.88 8.49 3.93
N ASP A 58 7.78 8.23 2.62
CA ASP A 58 8.60 8.91 1.61
C ASP A 58 8.39 10.45 1.67
N GLN A 59 7.14 10.90 1.84
CA GLN A 59 6.80 12.33 1.96
C GLN A 59 7.32 12.94 3.26
N GLU A 60 7.23 12.23 4.37
CA GLU A 60 7.73 12.67 5.67
C GLU A 60 9.26 12.81 5.66
N ILE A 61 9.98 11.83 5.10
CA ILE A 61 11.44 11.90 4.90
C ILE A 61 11.79 13.15 4.08
N ALA A 62 11.11 13.38 2.96
CA ALA A 62 11.37 14.56 2.12
C ALA A 62 11.07 15.90 2.82
N ALA A 63 10.14 15.92 3.79
CA ALA A 63 9.89 17.09 4.62
C ALA A 63 11.01 17.30 5.66
N LEU A 64 11.42 16.24 6.36
CA LEU A 64 12.48 16.28 7.36
C LEU A 64 13.85 16.61 6.75
N GLU A 65 14.14 16.16 5.53
CA GLU A 65 15.37 16.53 4.81
C GLU A 65 15.41 18.02 4.48
N ARG A 66 14.28 18.58 4.02
CA ARG A 66 14.18 20.02 3.76
C ARG A 66 14.31 20.84 5.04
N GLU A 67 13.71 20.39 6.14
CA GLU A 67 13.86 21.02 7.44
C GLU A 67 15.33 20.99 7.88
N ARG A 68 15.96 19.81 7.90
CA ARG A 68 17.39 19.65 8.20
C ARG A 68 18.27 20.60 7.40
N ASP A 69 18.02 20.73 6.10
CA ASP A 69 18.83 21.56 5.21
C ASP A 69 18.58 23.07 5.40
N ALA A 70 17.39 23.46 5.88
CA ALA A 70 17.14 24.84 6.32
C ALA A 70 17.92 25.14 7.61
N ARG A 71 17.79 24.28 8.62
CA ARG A 71 18.48 24.43 9.92
C ARG A 71 19.99 24.50 9.79
N LYS A 72 20.57 23.63 8.95
CA LYS A 72 22.01 23.65 8.64
C LYS A 72 22.47 24.96 8.01
N ARG A 73 21.64 25.59 7.16
CA ARG A 73 21.95 26.90 6.58
C ARG A 73 21.90 27.98 7.64
N ASP A 74 20.87 27.99 8.48
CA ASP A 74 20.70 28.99 9.54
C ASP A 74 21.86 28.94 10.55
N LEU A 75 22.35 27.75 10.89
CA LEU A 75 23.57 27.56 11.71
C LEU A 75 24.83 28.07 10.99
N ALA A 76 24.98 27.78 9.69
CA ALA A 76 26.14 28.22 8.91
C ALA A 76 26.19 29.74 8.71
N GLU A 77 25.03 30.40 8.65
CA GLU A 77 24.88 31.86 8.57
C GLU A 77 25.06 32.55 9.93
N GLY A 78 25.24 31.79 11.02
CA GLY A 78 25.42 32.31 12.38
C GLY A 78 24.13 32.85 13.01
N THR A 79 22.99 32.57 12.39
CA THR A 79 21.64 32.92 12.87
C THR A 79 21.08 31.90 13.87
N GLY A 80 21.66 30.70 13.97
CA GLY A 80 21.30 29.66 14.92
C GLY A 80 22.22 29.60 16.14
N GLY A 81 21.64 29.55 17.35
CA GLY A 81 22.34 29.29 18.61
C GLY A 81 22.30 27.82 19.03
N GLU A 82 22.51 27.55 20.33
CA GLU A 82 22.44 26.19 20.89
C GLU A 82 21.07 25.54 20.66
N ASP A 83 19.97 26.29 20.80
CA ASP A 83 18.60 25.82 20.55
C ASP A 83 18.40 25.28 19.11
N GLU A 84 19.05 25.89 18.12
CA GLU A 84 18.95 25.49 16.71
C GLU A 84 19.75 24.20 16.45
N GLN A 85 20.87 24.03 17.16
CA GLN A 85 21.67 22.81 17.10
C GLN A 85 20.91 21.63 17.72
N ASP A 86 20.21 21.85 18.83
CA ASP A 86 19.37 20.82 19.45
C ASP A 86 18.18 20.45 18.56
N ALA A 87 17.49 21.43 17.97
CA ALA A 87 16.42 21.19 17.01
C ALA A 87 16.91 20.42 15.77
N LEU A 88 18.12 20.70 15.27
CA LEU A 88 18.74 19.94 14.20
C LEU A 88 19.01 18.48 14.61
N ASN A 89 19.49 18.26 15.83
CA ASN A 89 19.73 16.90 16.33
C ASN A 89 18.42 16.10 16.42
N GLU A 90 17.36 16.70 16.96
CA GLU A 90 16.02 16.08 17.02
C GLU A 90 15.50 15.73 15.61
N ALA A 91 15.62 16.66 14.65
CA ALA A 91 15.22 16.42 13.27
C ALA A 91 16.01 15.27 12.62
N LEU A 92 17.30 15.14 12.92
CA LEU A 92 18.15 14.04 12.45
C LEU A 92 17.76 12.69 13.06
N GLU A 93 17.47 12.65 14.36
CA GLU A 93 16.99 11.43 15.03
C GLU A 93 15.65 10.99 14.45
N LYS A 94 14.71 11.92 14.27
CA LYS A 94 13.42 11.64 13.66
C LYS A 94 13.57 11.15 12.22
N LEU A 95 14.41 11.83 11.42
CA LEU A 95 14.69 11.40 10.04
C LEU A 95 15.21 9.96 9.98
N ARG A 96 16.15 9.62 10.87
CA ARG A 96 16.69 8.25 10.95
C ARG A 96 15.61 7.24 11.32
N ALA A 97 14.80 7.52 12.33
CA ALA A 97 13.72 6.64 12.75
C ALA A 97 12.69 6.41 11.62
N THR A 98 12.31 7.48 10.90
CA THR A 98 11.39 7.38 9.75
C THR A 98 12.01 6.60 8.59
N GLN A 99 13.31 6.78 8.31
CA GLN A 99 14.04 5.99 7.31
C GLN A 99 14.08 4.49 7.66
N ASP A 100 14.34 4.15 8.94
CA ASP A 100 14.36 2.76 9.43
C ASP A 100 12.97 2.12 9.35
N ALA A 101 11.91 2.85 9.71
CA ALA A 101 10.53 2.40 9.58
C ALA A 101 10.16 2.15 8.11
N ARG A 102 10.53 3.07 7.22
CA ARG A 102 10.32 2.96 5.77
C ARG A 102 11.07 1.78 5.17
N ALA A 103 12.32 1.55 5.57
CA ALA A 103 13.11 0.40 5.13
C ALA A 103 12.47 -0.93 5.56
N THR A 104 12.02 -1.01 6.81
CA THR A 104 11.33 -2.18 7.37
C THR A 104 10.04 -2.49 6.62
N LEU A 105 9.18 -1.48 6.43
CA LEU A 105 7.92 -1.64 5.71
C LEU A 105 8.15 -2.02 4.25
N HIS A 106 9.15 -1.42 3.59
CA HIS A 106 9.50 -1.74 2.22
C HIS A 106 9.98 -3.18 2.07
N ALA A 107 10.86 -3.65 2.97
CA ALA A 107 11.35 -5.03 2.97
C ALA A 107 10.21 -6.05 3.16
N ARG A 108 9.27 -5.75 4.05
CA ARG A 108 8.08 -6.56 4.26
C ARG A 108 7.20 -6.59 3.00
N TRP A 109 6.90 -5.42 2.43
CA TRP A 109 6.09 -5.33 1.20
C TRP A 109 6.70 -6.11 0.04
N GLU A 110 8.02 -6.00 -0.16
CA GLU A 110 8.73 -6.72 -1.22
C GLU A 110 8.65 -8.24 -1.02
N THR A 111 8.78 -8.70 0.23
CA THR A 111 8.63 -10.10 0.60
C THR A 111 7.22 -10.61 0.30
N GLU A 112 6.20 -9.87 0.74
CA GLU A 112 4.79 -10.21 0.51
C GLU A 112 4.47 -10.23 -0.99
N ARG A 113 4.92 -9.22 -1.74
CA ARG A 113 4.74 -9.13 -3.19
C ARG A 113 5.34 -10.32 -3.92
N THR A 114 6.56 -10.71 -3.56
CA THR A 114 7.25 -11.86 -4.16
C THR A 114 6.53 -13.16 -3.84
N ALA A 115 6.10 -13.35 -2.58
CA ALA A 115 5.35 -14.54 -2.18
C ALA A 115 3.99 -14.66 -2.91
N VAL A 116 3.27 -13.54 -3.06
CA VAL A 116 2.02 -13.50 -3.82
C VAL A 116 2.25 -13.83 -5.29
N ALA A 117 3.29 -13.27 -5.91
CA ALA A 117 3.63 -13.56 -7.30
C ALA A 117 3.92 -15.06 -7.50
N ALA A 118 4.73 -15.66 -6.63
CA ALA A 118 5.03 -17.10 -6.67
C ALA A 118 3.77 -17.96 -6.48
N LEU A 119 2.89 -17.59 -5.55
CA LEU A 119 1.62 -18.29 -5.32
C LEU A 119 0.71 -18.23 -6.56
N MET A 120 0.63 -17.07 -7.21
CA MET A 120 -0.19 -16.90 -8.41
C MET A 120 0.32 -17.77 -9.57
N GLU A 121 1.64 -17.84 -9.75
CA GLU A 121 2.26 -18.67 -10.79
C GLU A 121 2.05 -20.17 -10.51
N ALA A 122 2.29 -20.63 -9.28
CA ALA A 122 2.06 -22.02 -8.89
C ALA A 122 0.60 -22.45 -9.12
N ARG A 123 -0.35 -21.57 -8.82
CA ARG A 123 -1.78 -21.82 -9.06
C ARG A 123 -2.14 -21.82 -10.55
N LYS A 124 -1.47 -20.99 -11.35
CA LYS A 124 -1.64 -20.99 -12.81
C LYS A 124 -1.18 -22.32 -13.39
N ALA A 125 0.03 -22.76 -13.05
CA ALA A 125 0.57 -24.05 -13.46
C ALA A 125 -0.35 -25.22 -13.03
N LEU A 126 -0.88 -25.20 -11.80
CA LEU A 126 -1.81 -26.24 -11.33
C LEU A 126 -3.12 -26.28 -12.14
N ARG A 127 -3.63 -25.14 -12.60
CA ARG A 127 -4.84 -25.09 -13.45
C ARG A 127 -4.55 -25.63 -14.85
N GLU A 128 -3.39 -25.31 -15.40
CA GLU A 128 -2.97 -25.79 -16.72
C GLU A 128 -2.63 -27.28 -16.73
N ALA A 129 -2.18 -27.82 -15.59
CA ALA A 129 -1.90 -29.24 -15.42
C ALA A 129 -3.13 -30.11 -15.12
N LYS A 130 -4.28 -29.52 -14.75
CA LYS A 130 -5.54 -30.25 -14.59
C LYS A 130 -6.20 -30.41 -15.97
N PRO A 131 -6.52 -31.65 -16.40
CA PRO A 131 -7.17 -31.91 -17.69
C PRO A 131 -8.60 -31.36 -17.74
#